data_AF-A0AAN5CJE9-F1
#
_entry.id   AF-A0AAN5CJE9-F1
#
_cell.length_a   1.000
_cell.length_b   1.000
_cell.length_c   1.000
_cell.angle_alpha   90.00
_cell.angle_beta   90.00
_cell.angle_gamma   90.00
#
_symmetry.space_group_name_H-M   'P 1'
#
loop_
_entity.id
_entity.type
_entity.pdbx_description
1 polymer ?
#
loop_
_entity_poly.entity_id
_entity_poly.type
_entity_poly.pdbx_seq_one_letter_code
_entity_poly.pdbx_strand_id
1 'polypeptide(L)'
;FQMRGFILFSILACSAAHQDSSNQSGFRSGPGHRPDFFDLISQGAREEFVDIMFDQEKSRAQILEDELDWGRANGIEKEVREHQTARTSFWTEHHNKVDEAVKMLPEALVKMRSYFRDHSLSHDERSKALHRLFKAMTPELRALVQSTRSHNMEKLAKSETFPAHKRRKAIRENLLKDNNAL
;
A
#
# COMPACT_ATOMS: atom_id res chain seq x y z
N PHE A 1 41.61 5.01 60.92
CA PHE A 1 42.12 5.43 59.59
C PHE A 1 41.67 4.42 58.56
N GLN A 2 40.64 4.74 57.76
CA GLN A 2 40.53 4.25 56.38
C GLN A 2 39.43 5.05 55.65
N MET A 3 39.78 5.47 54.43
CA MET A 3 39.14 6.55 53.69
C MET A 3 37.83 6.14 53.03
N ARG A 4 36.99 7.17 52.87
CA ARG A 4 35.80 7.24 52.02
C ARG A 4 36.17 7.03 50.55
N GLY A 5 35.32 6.30 49.81
CA GLY A 5 35.33 6.24 48.36
C GLY A 5 33.90 6.13 47.84
N PHE A 6 33.33 7.26 47.43
CA PHE A 6 32.07 7.38 46.69
C PHE A 6 32.39 7.21 45.20
N ILE A 7 31.75 6.25 44.51
CA ILE A 7 31.58 6.28 43.05
C ILE A 7 30.14 5.85 42.74
N LEU A 8 29.31 6.85 42.44
CA LEU A 8 28.14 6.73 41.56
C LEU A 8 28.65 6.44 40.14
N PHE A 9 27.98 5.61 39.35
CA PHE A 9 27.53 5.96 37.99
C PHE A 9 26.76 4.78 37.33
N SER A 10 25.50 5.07 37.05
CA SER A 10 24.70 4.69 35.88
C SER A 10 24.41 3.22 35.56
N ILE A 11 23.17 2.86 35.91
CA ILE A 11 22.33 1.85 35.28
C ILE A 11 22.21 2.18 33.78
N LEU A 12 22.89 1.42 32.93
CA LEU A 12 22.61 1.42 31.49
C LEU A 12 21.60 0.32 31.21
N ALA A 13 20.33 0.68 31.22
CA ALA A 13 19.26 -0.16 30.70
C ALA A 13 19.43 -0.28 29.18
N CYS A 14 19.84 -1.46 28.72
CA CYS A 14 19.72 -1.85 27.32
C CYS A 14 18.23 -2.04 27.00
N SER A 15 17.55 -0.95 26.65
CA SER A 15 16.31 -1.03 25.89
C SER A 15 16.68 -1.55 24.49
N ALA A 16 16.52 -2.85 24.28
CA ALA A 16 16.49 -3.44 22.96
C ALA A 16 15.25 -2.89 22.23
N ALA A 17 15.45 -1.77 21.52
CA ALA A 17 14.49 -1.25 20.59
C ALA A 17 14.17 -2.36 19.58
N HIS A 18 12.94 -2.86 19.65
CA HIS A 18 12.33 -3.61 18.56
C HIS A 18 12.57 -2.82 17.27
N GLN A 19 13.36 -3.38 16.37
CA GLN A 19 13.35 -2.97 14.98
C GLN A 19 11.97 -3.34 14.44
N ASP A 20 11.03 -2.42 14.57
CA ASP A 20 9.83 -2.42 13.75
C ASP A 20 10.29 -2.29 12.30
N SER A 21 10.35 -3.45 11.66
CA SER A 21 10.53 -3.65 10.23
C SER A 21 9.36 -2.97 9.52
N SER A 22 9.49 -1.66 9.32
CA SER A 22 8.59 -0.86 8.51
C SER A 22 8.78 -1.21 7.03
N ASN A 23 8.29 -2.40 6.65
CA ASN A 23 7.88 -2.73 5.29
C ASN A 23 6.60 -1.94 4.94
N GLN A 24 6.64 -0.62 5.14
CA GLN A 24 5.60 0.31 4.73
C GLN A 24 5.72 0.55 3.22
N SER A 25 5.19 -0.39 2.45
CA SER A 25 4.77 -0.07 1.08
C SER A 25 3.67 0.99 1.19
N GLY A 26 3.82 2.13 0.50
CA GLY A 26 2.84 3.22 0.46
C GLY A 26 1.45 2.86 -0.10
N PHE A 27 1.20 1.56 -0.34
CA PHE A 27 -0.08 1.00 -0.74
C PHE A 27 -0.92 0.49 0.44
N ARG A 28 -0.37 0.46 1.67
CA ARG A 28 -1.14 0.20 2.91
C ARG A 28 -1.97 1.41 3.36
N SER A 29 -2.54 2.18 2.44
CA SER A 29 -3.59 3.17 2.73
C SER A 29 -4.73 3.09 1.71
N GLY A 30 -4.71 2.04 0.88
CA GLY A 30 -5.72 1.83 -0.14
C GLY A 30 -7.02 1.25 0.40
N PRO A 31 -8.08 1.26 -0.42
CA PRO A 31 -9.43 0.81 -0.04
C PRO A 31 -9.55 -0.71 0.09
N GLY A 32 -8.43 -1.43 0.08
CA GLY A 32 -8.33 -2.82 0.50
C GLY A 32 -8.06 -2.99 1.99
N HIS A 33 -8.12 -1.91 2.76
CA HIS A 33 -8.10 -1.97 4.22
C HIS A 33 -9.39 -2.52 4.79
N ARG A 34 -9.25 -3.17 5.95
CA ARG A 34 -10.38 -3.61 6.76
C ARG A 34 -11.32 -2.43 7.02
N PRO A 35 -12.61 -2.52 6.68
CA PRO A 35 -13.58 -1.49 7.01
C PRO A 35 -13.74 -1.35 8.53
N ASP A 36 -13.83 -0.13 9.04
CA ASP A 36 -13.90 0.14 10.49
C ASP A 36 -15.14 -0.49 11.14
N PHE A 37 -16.26 -0.56 10.42
CA PHE A 37 -17.49 -1.20 10.91
C PHE A 37 -17.40 -2.71 11.05
N PHE A 38 -16.29 -3.34 10.64
CA PHE A 38 -16.10 -4.77 10.87
C PHE A 38 -16.15 -5.12 12.35
N ASP A 39 -15.74 -4.21 13.25
CA ASP A 39 -15.82 -4.44 14.71
C ASP A 39 -17.27 -4.49 15.23
N LEU A 40 -18.24 -3.99 14.47
CA LEU A 40 -19.66 -3.91 14.87
C LEU A 40 -20.49 -5.12 14.46
N ILE A 41 -19.91 -6.03 13.67
CA ILE A 41 -20.61 -7.15 13.04
C ILE A 41 -19.96 -8.49 13.36
N SER A 42 -20.77 -9.56 13.26
CA SER A 42 -20.33 -10.93 13.44
C SER A 42 -19.32 -11.36 12.37
N GLN A 43 -18.54 -12.40 12.66
CA GLN A 43 -17.59 -12.96 11.70
C GLN A 43 -18.27 -13.38 10.38
N GLY A 44 -19.39 -14.09 10.45
CA GLY A 44 -20.13 -14.52 9.26
C GLY A 44 -20.59 -13.33 8.40
N ALA A 45 -21.02 -12.24 9.04
CA ALA A 45 -21.40 -11.02 8.34
C ALA A 45 -20.19 -10.34 7.66
N ARG A 46 -19.00 -10.38 8.27
CA ARG A 46 -17.75 -9.90 7.63
C ARG A 46 -17.42 -10.70 6.37
N GLU A 47 -17.52 -12.03 6.45
CA GLU A 47 -17.26 -12.94 5.33
C GLU A 47 -18.20 -12.64 4.16
N GLU A 48 -19.49 -12.49 4.44
CA GLU A 48 -20.51 -12.13 3.45
C GLU A 48 -20.20 -10.77 2.78
N PHE A 49 -19.88 -9.74 3.56
CA PHE A 49 -19.52 -8.43 3.01
C PHE A 49 -18.28 -8.50 2.11
N VAL A 50 -17.25 -9.26 2.52
CA VAL A 50 -16.04 -9.46 1.72
C VAL A 50 -16.38 -10.18 0.41
N ASP A 51 -17.26 -11.17 0.44
CA ASP A 51 -17.67 -11.90 -0.76
C ASP A 51 -18.45 -11.01 -1.73
N ILE A 52 -19.37 -10.16 -1.25
CA ILE A 52 -20.04 -9.13 -2.06
C ILE A 52 -19.00 -8.19 -2.69
N MET A 53 -18.05 -7.69 -1.90
CA MET A 53 -17.08 -6.70 -2.35
C MET A 53 -16.14 -7.23 -3.46
N PHE A 54 -15.86 -8.54 -3.46
CA PHE A 54 -14.94 -9.19 -4.42
C PHE A 54 -15.64 -9.99 -5.51
N ASP A 55 -16.97 -9.92 -5.61
CA ASP A 55 -17.73 -10.53 -6.70
C ASP A 55 -17.18 -10.07 -8.07
N GLN A 56 -16.88 -11.03 -8.94
CA GLN A 56 -16.30 -10.78 -10.26
C GLN A 56 -17.34 -10.79 -11.38
N GLU A 57 -18.54 -11.28 -11.11
CA GLU A 57 -19.64 -11.38 -12.06
C GLU A 57 -20.47 -10.09 -12.05
N LYS A 58 -20.47 -9.37 -10.93
CA LYS A 58 -21.22 -8.12 -10.76
C LYS A 58 -20.45 -6.88 -11.21
N SER A 59 -21.20 -5.93 -11.76
CA SER A 59 -20.69 -4.59 -12.01
C SER A 59 -20.41 -3.85 -10.70
N ARG A 60 -19.59 -2.80 -10.78
CA ARG A 60 -19.27 -1.98 -9.61
C ARG A 60 -20.50 -1.31 -8.99
N ALA A 61 -21.45 -0.87 -9.82
CA ALA A 61 -22.70 -0.27 -9.35
C ALA A 61 -23.56 -1.30 -8.59
N GLN A 62 -23.65 -2.53 -9.10
CA GLN A 62 -24.35 -3.62 -8.42
C GLN A 62 -23.70 -3.96 -7.07
N ILE A 63 -22.37 -4.08 -7.01
CA ILE A 63 -21.65 -4.33 -5.75
C ILE A 63 -21.94 -3.23 -4.73
N LEU A 64 -21.98 -1.95 -5.14
CA LEU A 64 -22.26 -0.84 -4.22
C LEU A 64 -23.70 -0.88 -3.69
N GLU A 65 -24.67 -1.26 -4.52
CA GLU A 65 -26.05 -1.43 -4.06
C GLU A 65 -26.18 -2.65 -3.13
N ASP A 66 -25.56 -3.78 -3.48
CA ASP A 66 -25.56 -4.98 -2.65
C ASP A 66 -24.90 -4.74 -1.28
N GLU A 67 -23.79 -3.99 -1.24
CA GLU A 67 -23.14 -3.57 0.01
C GLU A 67 -24.13 -2.75 0.88
N LEU A 68 -24.92 -1.84 0.28
CA LEU A 68 -25.92 -1.03 1.00
C LEU A 68 -27.11 -1.85 1.47
N ASP A 69 -27.64 -2.75 0.63
CA ASP A 69 -28.71 -3.69 1.01
C ASP A 69 -28.28 -4.57 2.18
N TRP A 70 -27.05 -5.10 2.11
CA TRP A 70 -26.44 -5.86 3.19
C TRP A 70 -26.29 -5.00 4.47
N GLY A 71 -25.89 -3.74 4.33
CA GLY A 71 -25.80 -2.79 5.44
C GLY A 71 -27.16 -2.50 6.09
N ARG A 72 -28.22 -2.36 5.28
CA ARG A 72 -29.61 -2.22 5.76
C ARG A 72 -30.06 -3.43 6.56
N ALA A 73 -29.82 -4.64 6.04
CA ALA A 73 -30.18 -5.88 6.71
C ALA A 73 -29.47 -6.08 8.05
N ASN A 74 -28.24 -5.56 8.19
CA ASN A 74 -27.43 -5.64 9.41
C ASN A 74 -27.54 -4.40 10.32
N GLY A 75 -28.38 -3.42 9.97
CA GLY A 75 -28.59 -2.21 10.78
C GLY A 75 -27.40 -1.24 10.82
N ILE A 76 -26.47 -1.33 9.86
CA ILE A 76 -25.25 -0.53 9.75
C ILE A 76 -25.14 0.21 8.40
N GLU A 77 -26.29 0.56 7.80
CA GLU A 77 -26.35 1.25 6.50
C GLU A 77 -25.49 2.53 6.48
N LYS A 78 -25.51 3.28 7.59
CA LYS A 78 -24.79 4.55 7.71
C LYS A 78 -23.28 4.32 7.58
N GLU A 79 -22.74 3.35 8.30
CA GLU A 79 -21.32 3.01 8.32
C GLU A 79 -20.86 2.47 6.97
N VAL A 80 -21.68 1.65 6.31
CA VAL A 80 -21.40 1.17 4.95
C VAL A 80 -21.34 2.35 3.96
N ARG A 81 -22.29 3.28 4.04
CA ARG A 81 -22.33 4.47 3.18
C ARG A 81 -21.12 5.38 3.40
N GLU A 82 -20.70 5.58 4.64
CA GLU A 82 -19.48 6.32 4.99
C GLU A 82 -18.24 5.64 4.39
N HIS A 83 -18.14 4.32 4.52
CA HIS A 83 -17.06 3.55 3.93
C HIS A 83 -17.03 3.62 2.39
N GLN A 84 -18.17 3.54 1.72
CA GLN A 84 -18.26 3.72 0.26
C GLN A 84 -17.83 5.11 -0.18
N THR A 85 -18.22 6.14 0.58
CA THR A 85 -17.83 7.53 0.32
C THR A 85 -16.33 7.69 0.46
N ALA A 86 -15.74 7.19 1.56
CA ALA A 86 -14.29 7.22 1.78
C ALA A 86 -13.52 6.49 0.67
N ARG A 87 -13.99 5.31 0.25
CA ARG A 87 -13.41 4.55 -0.88
C ARG A 87 -13.44 5.32 -2.19
N THR A 88 -14.56 5.98 -2.48
CA THR A 88 -14.74 6.76 -3.72
C THR A 88 -13.84 7.99 -3.73
N SER A 89 -13.77 8.70 -2.61
CA SER A 89 -12.89 9.87 -2.44
C SER A 89 -11.42 9.47 -2.58
N PHE A 90 -11.00 8.37 -1.96
CA PHE A 90 -9.64 7.86 -2.09
C PHE A 90 -9.28 7.58 -3.56
N TRP A 91 -10.14 6.86 -4.29
CA TRP A 91 -9.84 6.53 -5.69
C TRP A 91 -9.81 7.76 -6.59
N THR A 92 -10.72 8.71 -6.36
CA THR A 92 -10.73 10.00 -7.08
C THR A 92 -9.42 10.76 -6.86
N GLU A 93 -9.00 10.90 -5.60
CA GLU A 93 -7.74 11.57 -5.26
C GLU A 93 -6.53 10.83 -5.85
N HIS A 94 -6.51 9.50 -5.76
CA HIS A 94 -5.44 8.68 -6.31
C HIS A 94 -5.35 8.80 -7.84
N HIS A 95 -6.48 8.77 -8.56
CA HIS A 95 -6.49 8.97 -10.01
C HIS A 95 -5.96 10.36 -10.39
N ASN A 96 -6.36 11.42 -9.68
CA ASN A 96 -5.82 12.75 -9.92
C ASN A 96 -4.29 12.79 -9.72
N LYS A 97 -3.77 12.14 -8.67
CA LYS A 97 -2.31 12.04 -8.45
C LYS A 97 -1.61 11.26 -9.56
N VAL A 98 -2.23 10.21 -10.08
CA VAL A 98 -1.71 9.45 -11.24
C VAL A 98 -1.71 10.31 -12.50
N ASP A 99 -2.77 11.08 -12.76
CA ASP A 99 -2.85 11.97 -13.91
C ASP A 99 -1.75 13.03 -13.89
N GLU A 100 -1.48 13.63 -12.73
CA GLU A 100 -0.34 14.54 -12.56
C GLU A 100 1.00 13.82 -12.76
N ALA A 101 1.14 12.59 -12.26
CA ALA A 101 2.33 11.78 -12.47
C ALA A 101 2.57 11.43 -13.94
N VAL A 102 1.52 11.17 -14.72
CA VAL A 102 1.62 10.93 -16.17
C VAL A 102 2.17 12.16 -16.88
N LYS A 103 1.75 13.37 -16.51
CA LYS A 103 2.29 14.62 -17.08
C LYS A 103 3.80 14.78 -16.81
N MET A 104 4.26 14.38 -15.63
CA MET A 104 5.68 14.45 -15.23
C MET A 104 6.54 13.29 -15.79
N LEU A 105 5.92 12.21 -16.27
CA LEU A 105 6.62 10.99 -16.67
C LEU A 105 7.71 11.20 -17.75
N PRO A 106 7.49 11.99 -18.82
CA PRO A 106 8.50 12.16 -19.86
C PRO A 106 9.82 12.75 -19.32
N GLU A 107 9.74 13.80 -18.50
CA GLU A 107 10.90 14.44 -17.89
C GLU A 107 11.62 13.48 -16.92
N ALA A 108 10.85 12.78 -16.09
CA ALA A 108 11.36 11.78 -15.16
C ALA A 108 12.15 10.67 -15.89
N LEU A 109 11.66 10.20 -17.03
CA LEU A 109 12.34 9.19 -17.85
C LEU A 109 13.63 9.73 -18.48
N VAL A 110 13.64 10.98 -18.96
CA VAL A 110 14.85 11.63 -19.49
C VAL A 110 15.92 11.71 -18.40
N LYS A 111 15.55 12.19 -17.21
CA LYS A 111 16.46 12.32 -16.06
C LYS A 111 16.96 10.97 -15.55
N MET A 112 16.10 9.95 -15.52
CA MET A 112 16.54 8.60 -15.17
C MET A 112 17.55 8.06 -16.19
N ARG A 113 17.26 8.22 -17.49
CA ARG A 113 18.13 7.73 -18.58
C ARG A 113 19.47 8.45 -18.63
N SER A 114 19.55 9.73 -18.25
CA SER A 114 20.82 10.45 -18.23
C SER A 114 21.84 9.80 -17.30
N TYR A 115 21.43 9.31 -16.12
CA TYR A 115 22.33 8.58 -15.20
C TYR A 115 22.89 7.29 -15.79
N PHE A 116 22.14 6.62 -16.69
CA PHE A 116 22.62 5.41 -17.38
C PHE A 116 23.58 5.73 -18.52
N ARG A 117 23.41 6.89 -19.17
CA ARG A 117 24.25 7.37 -20.27
C ARG A 117 25.48 8.13 -19.79
N ASP A 118 25.52 8.52 -18.52
CA ASP A 118 26.69 9.13 -17.91
C ASP A 118 27.74 8.05 -17.62
N HIS A 119 28.77 8.04 -18.47
CA HIS A 119 29.92 7.15 -18.37
C HIS A 119 30.98 7.64 -17.38
N SER A 120 30.85 8.85 -16.85
CA SER A 120 31.74 9.36 -15.79
C SER A 120 31.38 8.80 -14.41
N LEU A 121 30.12 8.40 -14.22
CA LEU A 121 29.65 7.82 -12.97
C LEU A 121 30.07 6.36 -12.84
N SER A 122 30.65 6.03 -11.68
CA SER A 122 30.78 4.64 -11.24
C SER A 122 29.40 4.00 -11.01
N HIS A 123 29.39 2.67 -10.91
CA HIS A 123 28.16 1.93 -10.63
C HIS A 123 27.50 2.34 -9.29
N ASP A 124 28.30 2.59 -8.25
CA ASP A 124 27.81 3.02 -6.94
C ASP A 124 27.21 4.44 -6.99
N GLU A 125 27.89 5.39 -7.66
CA GLU A 125 27.39 6.74 -7.82
C GLU A 125 26.08 6.79 -8.62
N ARG A 126 26.00 6.00 -9.70
CA ARG A 126 24.76 5.83 -10.47
C ARG A 126 23.63 5.27 -9.61
N SER A 127 23.91 4.24 -8.82
CA SER A 127 22.92 3.64 -7.90
C SER A 127 22.41 4.66 -6.88
N LYS A 128 23.31 5.43 -6.25
CA LYS A 128 22.97 6.50 -5.30
C LYS A 128 22.18 7.63 -5.96
N ALA A 129 22.50 8.00 -7.20
CA ALA A 129 21.79 9.03 -7.95
C ALA A 129 20.36 8.59 -8.30
N LEU A 130 20.20 7.37 -8.79
CA LEU A 130 18.88 6.77 -9.06
C LEU A 130 18.05 6.63 -7.78
N HIS A 131 18.66 6.21 -6.67
CA HIS A 131 17.96 6.14 -5.38
C HIS A 131 17.45 7.52 -4.93
N ARG A 132 18.29 8.56 -5.02
CA ARG A 132 17.89 9.94 -4.71
C ARG A 132 16.79 10.45 -5.63
N LEU A 133 16.90 10.18 -6.93
CA LEU A 133 15.87 10.50 -7.92
C LEU A 133 14.52 9.87 -7.52
N PHE A 134 14.51 8.56 -7.24
CA PHE A 134 13.28 7.88 -6.85
C PHE A 134 12.73 8.40 -5.53
N LYS A 135 13.58 8.63 -4.53
CA LYS A 135 13.17 9.16 -3.22
C LYS A 135 12.47 10.53 -3.33
N ALA A 136 12.90 11.36 -4.28
CA ALA A 136 12.32 12.68 -4.54
C ALA A 136 10.99 12.64 -5.31
N MET A 137 10.67 11.53 -6.00
CA MET A 137 9.41 11.38 -6.74
C MET A 137 8.24 11.06 -5.80
N THR A 138 7.05 11.52 -6.20
CA THR A 138 5.79 11.03 -5.63
C THR A 138 5.68 9.51 -5.80
N PRO A 139 4.96 8.80 -4.92
CA PRO A 139 4.74 7.36 -5.05
C PRO A 139 4.22 6.95 -6.44
N GLU A 140 3.27 7.69 -6.99
CA GLU A 140 2.64 7.45 -8.28
C GLU A 140 3.65 7.59 -9.44
N LEU A 141 4.40 8.69 -9.47
CA LEU A 141 5.43 8.92 -10.50
C LEU A 141 6.54 7.86 -10.41
N ARG A 142 6.97 7.53 -9.19
CA ARG A 142 7.96 6.48 -8.96
C ARG A 142 7.48 5.13 -9.52
N ALA A 143 6.22 4.77 -9.25
CA ALA A 143 5.63 3.53 -9.75
C ALA A 143 5.58 3.49 -11.27
N LEU A 144 5.18 4.59 -11.93
CA LEU A 144 5.18 4.71 -13.39
C LEU A 144 6.59 4.62 -13.97
N VAL A 145 7.57 5.32 -13.41
CA VAL A 145 8.95 5.23 -13.91
C VAL A 145 9.49 3.80 -13.74
N GLN A 146 9.25 3.16 -12.61
CA GLN A 146 9.68 1.79 -12.37
C GLN A 146 9.02 0.79 -13.32
N SER A 147 7.75 0.98 -13.71
CA SER A 147 7.06 0.09 -14.63
C SER A 147 7.72 0.05 -16.01
N THR A 148 8.36 1.14 -16.44
CA THR A 148 9.09 1.23 -17.72
C THR A 148 10.45 0.50 -17.75
N ARG A 149 10.91 -0.05 -16.62
CA ARG A 149 12.20 -0.77 -16.55
C ARG A 149 12.14 -2.08 -17.33
N SER A 150 13.22 -2.41 -18.03
CA SER A 150 13.31 -3.62 -18.88
C SER A 150 12.99 -4.92 -18.15
N HIS A 151 13.38 -5.07 -16.89
CA HIS A 151 13.06 -6.25 -16.08
C HIS A 151 11.54 -6.45 -15.88
N ASN A 152 10.75 -5.38 -15.96
CA ASN A 152 9.29 -5.46 -15.86
C ASN A 152 8.69 -5.79 -17.22
N MET A 153 9.26 -5.25 -18.31
CA MET A 153 8.84 -5.56 -19.68
C MET A 153 9.02 -7.05 -20.03
N GLU A 154 10.06 -7.71 -19.51
CA GLU A 154 10.25 -9.16 -19.71
C GLU A 154 9.12 -9.99 -19.07
N LYS A 155 8.65 -9.60 -17.87
CA LYS A 155 7.51 -10.25 -17.22
C LYS A 155 6.21 -10.06 -18.00
N LEU A 156 6.02 -8.86 -18.56
CA LEU A 156 4.89 -8.56 -19.43
C LEU A 156 4.95 -9.40 -20.72
N ALA A 157 6.12 -9.49 -21.34
CA ALA A 157 6.32 -10.28 -22.56
C ALA A 157 6.06 -11.77 -22.34
N LYS A 158 6.39 -12.29 -21.15
CA LYS A 158 6.10 -13.69 -20.77
C LYS A 158 4.64 -13.95 -20.41
N SER A 159 3.76 -12.95 -20.53
CA SER A 159 2.35 -13.06 -20.16
C SER A 159 2.17 -13.61 -18.73
N GLU A 160 3.14 -13.33 -17.85
CA GLU A 160 2.98 -13.56 -16.43
C GLU A 160 1.84 -12.64 -16.00
N THR A 161 0.63 -13.23 -15.96
CA THR A 161 -0.61 -12.56 -15.59
C THR A 161 -0.33 -11.57 -14.48
N PHE A 162 -0.62 -10.28 -14.76
CA PHE A 162 -0.41 -9.22 -13.79
C PHE A 162 -0.95 -9.69 -12.45
N PRO A 163 -0.21 -9.49 -11.34
CA PRO A 163 -0.57 -10.07 -10.06
C PRO A 163 -1.87 -9.51 -9.49
N ALA A 164 -2.69 -8.76 -10.23
CA ALA A 164 -3.98 -8.25 -9.80
C ALA A 164 -4.93 -9.36 -9.31
N HIS A 165 -5.06 -10.47 -10.04
CA HIS A 165 -5.90 -11.59 -9.61
C HIS A 165 -5.34 -12.29 -8.35
N LYS A 166 -4.02 -12.56 -8.31
CA LYS A 166 -3.34 -13.11 -7.13
C LYS A 166 -3.43 -12.16 -5.93
N ARG A 167 -3.34 -10.85 -6.17
CA ARG A 167 -3.47 -9.80 -5.16
C ARG A 167 -4.89 -9.71 -4.62
N ARG A 168 -5.93 -9.76 -5.46
CA ARG A 168 -7.31 -9.78 -4.97
C ARG A 168 -7.59 -11.00 -4.09
N LYS A 169 -7.15 -12.18 -4.52
CA LYS A 169 -7.24 -13.40 -3.69
C LYS A 169 -6.48 -13.23 -2.37
N ALA A 170 -5.24 -12.72 -2.41
CA ALA A 170 -4.46 -12.47 -1.20
C ALA A 170 -5.07 -11.37 -0.30
N ILE A 171 -5.68 -10.33 -0.85
CA ILE A 171 -6.37 -9.27 -0.09
C ILE A 171 -7.61 -9.86 0.58
N ARG A 172 -8.43 -10.63 -0.14
CA ARG A 172 -9.55 -11.37 0.45
C ARG A 172 -9.07 -12.25 1.59
N GLU A 173 -8.05 -13.08 1.36
CA GLU A 173 -7.48 -13.95 2.39
C GLU A 173 -6.91 -13.17 3.58
N ASN A 174 -6.26 -12.03 3.36
CA ASN A 174 -5.72 -11.19 4.44
C ASN A 174 -6.83 -10.51 5.25
N LEU A 175 -7.86 -9.98 4.58
CA LEU A 175 -9.03 -9.42 5.26
C LEU A 175 -9.70 -10.49 6.13
N LEU A 176 -9.76 -11.74 5.67
CA LEU A 176 -10.28 -12.84 6.45
C LEU A 176 -9.33 -13.31 7.57
N LYS A 177 -8.00 -13.26 7.36
CA LYS A 177 -6.99 -13.65 8.37
C LYS A 177 -6.83 -12.64 9.50
N ASP A 178 -6.79 -11.35 9.18
CA ASP A 178 -6.71 -10.26 10.16
C ASP A 178 -7.95 -10.23 11.07
N ASN A 179 -9.05 -10.89 10.66
CA ASN A 179 -10.27 -11.07 11.45
C ASN A 179 -10.22 -12.23 12.46
N ASN A 180 -9.25 -13.16 12.38
CA ASN A 180 -9.13 -14.31 13.29
C ASN A 180 -8.15 -14.08 14.46
N ALA A 181 -7.59 -12.87 14.59
CA ALA A 181 -6.54 -12.55 15.57
C ALA A 181 -7.04 -11.82 16.84
N LEU A 182 -8.36 -11.77 17.06
CA LEU A 182 -9.03 -11.25 18.26
C LEU A 182 -9.97 -12.30 18.83
#